data_AF-Q8TU43-F1
#
_entry.id   AF-Q8TU43-F1
#
_cell.length_a   1.000
_cell.length_b   1.000
_cell.length_c   1.000
_cell.angle_alpha   90.00
_cell.angle_beta   90.00
_cell.angle_gamma   90.00
#
_symmetry.space_group_name_H-M   'P 1'
#
loop_
_entity.id
_entity.type
_entity.pdbx_description
1 polymer ?
#
loop_
_entity_poly.entity_id
_entity_poly.type
_entity_poly.pdbx_seq_one_letter_code
_entity_poly.pdbx_strand_id
1 'polypeptide(L)'
;MTTYHPSEDEINSSEYQEFDFKTSPLEYRLYPGYIFSNVTLKIVYYSKDSATKEIKIKIYDSNEPDRWGYITNLPKETDDFDVEYYDITNYIHDAEKLSNFKIRIEVCITNSNQRIYID
;
A
#
# COMPACT_ATOMS: atom_id res chain seq x y z
N MET A 1 -3.52 11.09 -10.46
CA MET A 1 -4.84 10.49 -10.18
C MET A 1 -5.05 9.33 -11.13
N THR A 2 -4.87 8.11 -10.62
CA THR A 2 -5.01 6.87 -11.38
C THR A 2 -6.38 6.27 -11.08
N THR A 3 -7.07 5.71 -12.08
CA THR A 3 -8.36 5.02 -11.87
C THR A 3 -8.11 3.52 -11.80
N TYR A 4 -8.43 2.91 -10.67
CA TYR A 4 -8.29 1.46 -10.43
C TYR A 4 -9.66 0.77 -10.54
N HIS A 5 -9.68 -0.38 -11.23
CA HIS A 5 -10.86 -1.22 -11.40
C HIS A 5 -10.70 -2.49 -10.54
N PRO A 6 -11.37 -2.55 -9.39
CA PRO A 6 -11.22 -3.65 -8.43
C PRO A 6 -12.00 -4.90 -8.86
N SER A 7 -11.65 -6.02 -8.26
CA SER A 7 -12.26 -7.31 -8.58
C SER A 7 -13.65 -7.47 -7.97
N GLU A 8 -14.48 -8.27 -8.64
CA GLU A 8 -15.80 -8.65 -8.17
C GLU A 8 -15.70 -9.92 -7.30
N ASP A 9 -16.56 -9.99 -6.28
CA ASP A 9 -16.78 -11.14 -5.41
C ASP A 9 -15.66 -11.54 -4.43
N GLU A 10 -14.40 -11.58 -4.86
CA GLU A 10 -13.23 -11.88 -4.02
C GLU A 10 -12.00 -11.03 -4.39
N ILE A 11 -10.98 -11.02 -3.52
CA ILE A 11 -9.71 -10.36 -3.82
C ILE A 11 -8.97 -11.15 -4.91
N ASN A 12 -8.77 -10.55 -6.08
CA ASN A 12 -7.91 -11.09 -7.13
C ASN A 12 -6.51 -10.46 -7.02
N SER A 13 -5.50 -11.24 -6.61
CA SER A 13 -4.11 -10.75 -6.49
C SER A 13 -3.43 -10.42 -7.83
N SER A 14 -4.09 -10.66 -8.96
CA SER A 14 -3.66 -10.18 -10.28
C SER A 14 -4.22 -8.79 -10.63
N GLU A 15 -5.19 -8.29 -9.88
CA GLU A 15 -5.85 -6.99 -10.06
C GLU A 15 -5.51 -6.08 -8.88
N TYR A 16 -4.51 -5.22 -9.04
CA TYR A 16 -4.04 -4.33 -7.98
C TYR A 16 -3.60 -2.97 -8.51
N GLN A 17 -3.60 -1.97 -7.63
CA GLN A 17 -2.87 -0.73 -7.84
C GLN A 17 -1.50 -0.86 -7.15
N GLU A 18 -0.43 -0.74 -7.93
CA GLU A 18 0.94 -0.71 -7.41
C GLU A 18 1.40 0.75 -7.27
N PHE A 19 2.08 1.04 -6.16
CA PHE A 19 2.84 2.27 -5.97
C PHE A 19 4.30 1.90 -5.75
N ASP A 20 5.13 2.33 -6.70
CA ASP A 20 6.58 2.22 -6.64
C ASP A 20 7.14 3.60 -6.28
N PHE A 21 7.68 3.73 -5.07
CA PHE A 21 8.13 5.01 -4.54
C PHE A 21 9.43 5.48 -5.18
N LYS A 22 10.19 4.58 -5.84
CA LYS A 22 11.47 4.86 -6.53
C LYS A 22 12.37 5.84 -5.78
N THR A 23 12.41 5.71 -4.46
CA THR A 23 13.06 6.69 -3.59
C THR A 23 14.57 6.56 -3.74
N SER A 24 15.28 7.68 -3.91
CA SER A 24 16.74 7.72 -3.86
C SER A 24 17.16 8.14 -2.45
N PRO A 25 17.68 7.23 -1.59
CA PRO A 25 18.01 7.57 -0.20
C PRO A 25 19.04 8.70 -0.10
N LEU A 26 19.94 8.80 -1.09
CA LEU A 26 20.96 9.83 -1.13
C LEU A 26 20.39 11.24 -1.29
N GLU A 27 19.23 11.40 -1.95
CA GLU A 27 18.54 12.71 -2.03
C GLU A 27 18.10 13.21 -0.66
N TYR A 28 17.86 12.27 0.26
CA TYR A 28 17.50 12.51 1.66
C TYR A 28 18.71 12.42 2.60
N ARG A 29 19.93 12.34 2.07
CA ARG A 29 21.19 12.18 2.82
C ARG A 29 21.25 10.89 3.67
N LEU A 30 20.55 9.87 3.24
CA LEU A 30 20.57 8.53 3.83
C LEU A 30 21.64 7.71 3.12
N TYR A 31 22.81 7.61 3.73
CA TYR A 31 23.95 6.89 3.17
C TYR A 31 23.80 5.37 3.31
N PRO A 32 24.50 4.56 2.48
CA PRO A 32 24.57 3.12 2.68
C PRO A 32 24.97 2.75 4.12
N GLY A 33 24.23 1.83 4.73
CA GLY A 33 24.41 1.44 6.14
C GLY A 33 23.63 2.30 7.15
N TYR A 34 22.87 3.30 6.69
CA TYR A 34 21.90 3.98 7.55
C TYR A 34 20.80 3.01 7.97
N ILE A 35 20.53 2.93 9.28
CA ILE A 35 19.52 2.05 9.87
C ILE A 35 18.33 2.90 10.31
N PHE A 36 17.14 2.51 9.86
CA PHE A 36 15.89 3.08 10.32
C PHE A 36 15.39 2.33 11.57
N SER A 37 14.92 3.09 12.55
CA SER A 37 14.36 2.53 13.80
C SER A 37 12.89 2.90 14.02
N ASN A 38 12.31 3.73 13.13
CA ASN A 38 10.91 4.14 13.19
C ASN A 38 10.46 4.55 11.79
N VAL A 39 9.85 3.62 11.07
CA VAL A 39 9.29 3.86 9.74
C VAL A 39 7.79 3.63 9.78
N THR A 40 7.05 4.68 9.45
CA THR A 40 5.59 4.66 9.40
C THR A 40 5.11 4.87 7.97
N LEU A 41 4.30 3.94 7.47
CA LEU A 41 3.52 4.13 6.26
C LEU A 41 2.25 4.88 6.62
N LYS A 42 2.05 6.05 6.00
CA LYS A 42 0.82 6.82 6.09
C LYS A 42 0.04 6.63 4.79
N ILE A 43 -1.22 6.23 4.90
CA ILE A 43 -2.13 6.08 3.75
C ILE A 43 -3.30 7.02 3.95
N VAL A 44 -3.59 7.83 2.93
CA VAL A 44 -4.75 8.70 2.91
C VAL A 44 -5.70 8.20 1.84
N TYR A 45 -6.91 7.83 2.22
CA TYR A 45 -7.85 7.24 1.28
C TYR A 45 -9.28 7.62 1.62
N TYR A 46 -10.15 7.52 0.62
CA TYR A 46 -11.58 7.76 0.77
C TYR A 46 -12.35 6.63 0.11
N SER A 47 -13.23 5.99 0.89
CA SER A 47 -14.11 4.93 0.43
C SER A 47 -15.49 5.10 1.06
N LYS A 48 -16.47 5.66 0.35
CA LYS A 48 -17.81 5.93 0.93
C LYS A 48 -18.86 4.86 0.63
N ASP A 49 -18.44 3.73 0.06
CA ASP A 49 -19.41 2.81 -0.55
C ASP A 49 -19.57 1.52 0.23
N SER A 50 -20.81 1.26 0.62
CA SER A 50 -21.29 -0.02 1.15
C SER A 50 -20.99 -1.24 0.28
N ALA A 51 -20.70 -1.03 -1.01
CA ALA A 51 -20.32 -2.09 -1.94
C ALA A 51 -18.87 -2.54 -1.81
N THR A 52 -18.00 -1.80 -1.11
CA THR A 52 -16.62 -2.23 -0.83
C THR A 52 -16.63 -3.35 0.20
N LYS A 53 -16.17 -4.55 -0.18
CA LYS A 53 -16.11 -5.70 0.72
C LYS A 53 -14.84 -5.69 1.55
N GLU A 54 -13.71 -5.47 0.88
CA GLU A 54 -12.39 -5.60 1.49
C GLU A 54 -11.35 -4.80 0.73
N ILE A 55 -10.48 -4.09 1.46
CA ILE A 55 -9.30 -3.40 0.92
C ILE A 55 -8.08 -3.99 1.64
N LYS A 56 -7.14 -4.58 0.90
CA LYS A 56 -5.88 -5.14 1.44
C LYS A 56 -4.69 -4.36 0.97
N ILE A 57 -3.73 -4.18 1.88
CA ILE A 57 -2.42 -3.62 1.56
C ILE A 57 -1.37 -4.71 1.68
N LYS A 58 -0.60 -4.85 0.61
CA LYS A 58 0.61 -5.66 0.56
C LYS A 58 1.84 -4.78 0.38
N ILE A 59 2.95 -5.21 0.94
CA ILE A 59 4.28 -4.67 0.66
C ILE A 59 5.15 -5.69 -0.03
N TYR A 60 6.06 -5.17 -0.83
CA TYR A 60 7.13 -5.94 -1.40
C TYR A 60 8.14 -6.32 -0.32
N ASP A 61 8.35 -7.63 -0.11
CA ASP A 61 9.46 -8.10 0.71
C ASP A 61 10.70 -8.24 -0.16
N SER A 62 11.63 -7.29 -0.04
CA SER A 62 12.88 -7.35 -0.81
C SER A 62 13.84 -8.43 -0.33
N ASN A 63 13.58 -9.12 0.80
CA ASN A 63 14.32 -10.33 1.17
C ASN A 63 13.81 -11.57 0.39
N GLU A 64 12.56 -11.54 -0.07
CA GLU A 64 11.94 -12.59 -0.86
C GLU A 64 11.35 -11.95 -2.12
N PRO A 65 12.16 -11.72 -3.17
CA PRO A 65 11.83 -10.85 -4.30
C PRO A 65 10.56 -11.20 -5.10
N ASP A 66 9.99 -12.39 -4.88
CA ASP A 66 8.77 -12.88 -5.51
C ASP A 66 7.57 -12.87 -4.55
N ARG A 67 7.75 -12.38 -3.31
CA ARG A 67 6.75 -12.47 -2.25
C ARG A 67 6.26 -11.10 -1.83
N TRP A 68 4.94 -11.01 -1.82
CA TRP A 68 4.20 -9.89 -1.27
C TRP A 68 3.67 -10.27 0.11
N GLY A 69 4.02 -9.49 1.12
CA GLY A 69 3.54 -9.65 2.48
C GLY A 69 2.29 -8.82 2.73
N TYR A 70 1.24 -9.42 3.29
CA TYR A 70 0.09 -8.66 3.79
C TYR A 70 0.50 -7.91 5.06
N ILE A 71 0.22 -6.61 5.12
CA ILE A 71 0.41 -5.83 6.35
C ILE A 71 -0.89 -5.76 7.12
N THR A 72 -1.98 -5.42 6.43
CA THR A 72 -3.24 -5.02 7.06
C THR A 72 -4.39 -4.95 6.05
N ASN A 73 -5.60 -4.86 6.59
CA ASN A 73 -6.80 -4.48 5.88
C ASN A 73 -7.13 -3.01 6.21
N LEU A 74 -7.56 -2.24 5.22
CA LEU A 74 -8.10 -0.90 5.45
C LEU A 74 -9.60 -0.98 5.78
N PRO A 75 -10.13 -0.07 6.62
CA PRO A 75 -11.56 0.10 6.76
C PRO A 75 -12.23 0.27 5.39
N LYS A 76 -13.29 -0.50 5.15
CA LYS A 76 -14.01 -0.51 3.87
C LYS A 76 -14.78 0.78 3.59
N GLU A 77 -15.15 1.50 4.65
CA GLU A 77 -15.98 2.70 4.60
C GLU A 77 -15.34 3.80 5.46
N THR A 78 -15.28 5.00 4.91
CA THR A 78 -14.78 6.23 5.53
C THR A 78 -15.79 7.34 5.24
N ASP A 79 -16.10 8.17 6.23
CA ASP A 79 -17.05 9.28 6.06
C ASP A 79 -16.43 10.43 5.25
N ASP A 80 -15.12 10.61 5.38
CA ASP A 80 -14.24 11.58 4.71
C ASP A 80 -12.90 10.91 4.30
N PHE A 81 -11.91 11.69 3.84
CA PHE A 81 -10.54 11.18 3.66
C PHE A 81 -9.97 10.80 5.03
N ASP A 82 -9.86 9.50 5.29
CA ASP A 82 -9.27 8.99 6.51
C ASP A 82 -7.77 8.73 6.33
N VAL A 83 -7.08 8.75 7.47
CA VAL A 83 -5.64 8.57 7.54
C VAL A 83 -5.31 7.38 8.40
N GLU A 84 -4.67 6.40 7.80
CA GLU A 84 -4.20 5.19 8.48
C GLU A 84 -2.68 5.19 8.58
N TYR A 85 -2.18 4.71 9.72
CA TYR A 85 -0.76 4.69 10.04
C TYR A 85 -0.32 3.26 10.37
N TYR A 86 0.68 2.76 9.66
CA TYR A 86 1.22 1.42 9.84
C TYR A 86 2.71 1.47 10.14
N ASP A 87 3.11 0.82 11.23
CA ASP A 87 4.53 0.59 11.51
C ASP A 87 5.06 -0.46 10.53
N ILE A 88 6.01 -0.03 9.69
CA ILE A 88 6.67 -0.88 8.70
C ILE A 88 8.18 -0.96 8.94
N THR A 89 8.65 -0.62 10.14
CA THR A 89 10.08 -0.61 10.51
C THR A 89 10.76 -1.94 10.21
N ASN A 90 10.06 -3.07 10.42
CA ASN A 90 10.61 -4.41 10.14
C ASN A 90 10.83 -4.68 8.64
N TYR A 91 10.15 -3.94 7.77
CA TYR A 91 10.23 -4.11 6.31
C TYR A 91 11.18 -3.11 5.66
N ILE A 92 11.31 -1.91 6.23
CA ILE A 92 12.25 -0.88 5.80
C ILE A 92 13.20 -0.56 6.95
N HIS A 93 14.22 -1.40 7.14
CA HIS A 93 15.21 -1.19 8.21
C HIS A 93 16.47 -0.48 7.72
N ASP A 94 16.67 -0.32 6.41
CA ASP A 94 17.82 0.38 5.83
C ASP A 94 17.49 1.12 4.52
N ALA A 95 18.46 1.91 4.05
CA ALA A 95 18.36 2.71 2.83
C ALA A 95 18.14 1.88 1.55
N GLU A 96 18.67 0.65 1.47
CA GLU A 96 18.48 -0.23 0.32
C GLU A 96 17.03 -0.73 0.26
N LYS A 97 16.47 -1.12 1.40
CA LYS A 97 15.05 -1.51 1.53
C LYS A 97 14.12 -0.37 1.15
N LEU A 98 14.44 0.86 1.53
CA LEU A 98 13.67 2.05 1.16
C LEU A 98 13.68 2.29 -0.37
N SER A 99 14.84 2.08 -1.01
CA SER A 99 14.98 2.27 -2.47
C SER A 99 14.13 1.32 -3.29
N ASN A 100 13.90 0.12 -2.76
CA ASN A 100 13.13 -0.94 -3.39
C ASN A 100 11.70 -1.03 -2.86
N PHE A 101 11.25 -0.06 -2.07
CA PHE A 101 9.96 -0.11 -1.40
C PHE A 101 8.81 0.07 -2.39
N LYS A 102 7.88 -0.89 -2.37
CA LYS A 102 6.66 -0.87 -3.17
C LYS A 102 5.49 -1.36 -2.34
N ILE A 103 4.32 -0.80 -2.61
CA ILE A 103 3.05 -1.27 -2.05
C ILE A 103 2.11 -1.70 -3.17
N ARG A 104 1.25 -2.67 -2.85
CA ARG A 104 0.10 -3.04 -3.66
C ARG A 104 -1.16 -2.88 -2.84
N ILE A 105 -2.17 -2.33 -3.47
CA ILE A 105 -3.50 -2.23 -2.90
C ILE A 105 -4.44 -3.07 -3.76
N GLU A 106 -5.06 -4.02 -3.11
CA GLU A 106 -6.01 -4.95 -3.69
C GLU A 106 -7.38 -4.64 -3.10
N VAL A 107 -8.39 -4.44 -3.95
CA VAL A 107 -9.74 -4.17 -3.47
C VAL A 107 -10.73 -5.13 -4.10
N CYS A 108 -11.70 -5.55 -3.30
CA CYS A 108 -12.85 -6.33 -3.70
C CYS A 108 -14.12 -5.51 -3.50
N ILE A 109 -14.97 -5.47 -4.54
CA ILE A 109 -16.26 -4.78 -4.53
C ILE A 109 -17.40 -5.72 -4.87
N THR A 110 -18.63 -5.29 -4.58
CA THR A 110 -19.85 -6.07 -4.82
C THR A 110 -20.56 -5.67 -6.11
N ASN A 111 -20.18 -4.57 -6.78
CA ASN A 111 -20.80 -4.08 -8.03
C ASN A 111 -19.90 -3.12 -8.85
N SER A 112 -19.74 -3.40 -10.14
CA SER A 112 -18.72 -2.89 -11.10
C SER A 112 -18.57 -1.38 -11.39
N ASN A 113 -19.40 -0.50 -10.84
CA ASN A 113 -19.43 0.92 -11.24
C ASN A 113 -18.56 1.86 -10.39
N GLN A 114 -17.64 1.32 -9.59
CA GLN A 114 -16.90 2.12 -8.61
C GLN A 114 -15.48 2.50 -9.02
N ARG A 115 -15.03 3.62 -8.45
CA ARG A 115 -13.66 4.15 -8.56
C ARG A 115 -13.15 4.42 -7.15
N ILE A 116 -11.98 3.90 -6.83
CA ILE A 116 -11.30 4.16 -5.56
C ILE A 116 -10.17 5.13 -5.83
N TYR A 117 -10.07 6.15 -4.97
CA TYR A 117 -9.04 7.19 -5.05
C TYR A 117 -8.07 6.99 -3.90
N ILE A 118 -6.80 6.82 -4.24
CA ILE A 118 -5.72 6.56 -3.28
C ILE A 118 -4.55 7.47 -3.63
N ASP A 119 -3.98 8.12 -2.62
CA ASP A 119 -2.78 8.95 -2.66
C ASP A 119 -1.83 8.61 -1.50
#